data_AF-A0A3C0ENY7-F1
#
_entry.id   AF-A0A3C0ENY7-F1
#
_cell.length_a   1.000
_cell.length_b   1.000
_cell.length_c   1.000
_cell.angle_alpha   90.00
_cell.angle_beta   90.00
_cell.angle_gamma   90.00
#
_symmetry.space_group_name_H-M   'P 1'
#
loop_
_entity.id
_entity.type
_entity.pdbx_description
1 polymer ?
#
loop_
_entity_poly.entity_id
_entity_poly.type
_entity_poly.pdbx_seq_one_letter_code
_entity_poly.pdbx_strand_id
1 'polypeptide(L)'
;MDSMTDAKKKILSISIDPDLLDRIDSLCRLEAESRSAYIERVLRNSVDGKESVISDMESPLNRAIFETLVKTPKPIIQAISKILGETMTDDDWDRIQRNAPQYTGEGKKRQQQKKKGAKK
;
A
#
# COMPACT_ATOMS: atom_id res chain seq x y z
N MET A 1 27.46 8.04 26.35
CA MET A 1 26.07 8.37 26.71
C MET A 1 25.54 9.19 25.56
N ASP A 2 25.15 8.52 24.48
CA ASP A 2 24.68 9.18 23.28
C ASP A 2 23.19 9.47 23.42
N SER A 3 22.84 10.74 23.27
CA SER A 3 21.47 11.24 23.33
C SER A 3 20.66 10.67 22.17
N MET A 4 19.76 9.74 22.47
CA MET A 4 18.66 9.42 21.57
C MET A 4 17.81 10.67 21.41
N THR A 5 17.83 11.24 20.21
CA THR A 5 16.92 12.31 19.80
C THR A 5 15.54 11.66 19.66
N ASP A 6 14.70 11.76 20.69
CA ASP A 6 13.29 11.43 20.60
C ASP A 6 12.65 12.36 19.55
N ALA A 7 12.51 11.86 18.33
CA ALA A 7 11.78 12.54 17.29
C ALA A 7 10.36 12.80 17.82
N LYS A 8 9.98 14.08 17.93
CA LYS A 8 8.70 14.50 18.54
C LYS A 8 7.53 13.89 17.77
N LYS A 9 6.95 12.80 18.31
CA LYS A 9 5.81 12.09 17.70
C LYS A 9 4.58 13.01 17.67
N LYS A 10 3.82 12.99 16.57
CA LYS A 10 2.53 13.70 16.46
C LYS A 10 1.43 12.83 17.08
N ILE A 11 0.52 13.46 17.82
CA ILE A 11 -0.65 12.79 18.40
C ILE A 11 -1.79 12.79 17.37
N LEU A 12 -2.38 11.62 17.13
CA LEU A 12 -3.53 11.42 16.26
C LEU A 12 -4.69 10.85 17.09
N SER A 13 -5.87 11.45 16.98
CA SER A 13 -7.12 10.93 17.55
C SER A 13 -8.00 10.38 16.43
N ILE A 14 -8.52 9.17 16.58
CA ILE A 14 -9.34 8.47 15.60
C ILE A 14 -10.51 7.75 16.29
N SER A 15 -11.63 7.63 15.58
CA SER A 15 -12.72 6.72 15.95
C SER A 15 -12.50 5.38 15.24
N ILE A 16 -12.59 4.29 15.99
CA ILE A 16 -12.40 2.91 15.49
C ILE A 16 -13.58 2.05 15.97
N ASP A 17 -13.97 1.09 15.14
CA ASP A 17 -14.93 0.04 15.49
C ASP A 17 -14.44 -0.74 16.72
N PRO A 18 -15.25 -0.89 17.79
CA PRO A 18 -14.86 -1.63 18.99
C PRO A 18 -14.35 -3.04 18.71
N ASP A 19 -14.96 -3.78 17.78
CA ASP A 19 -14.58 -5.16 17.46
C ASP A 19 -13.20 -5.20 16.79
N LEU A 20 -12.88 -4.18 15.98
CA LEU A 20 -11.56 -4.04 15.39
C LEU A 20 -10.51 -3.69 16.46
N LEU A 21 -10.85 -2.84 17.43
CA LEU A 21 -9.95 -2.49 18.52
C LEU A 21 -9.61 -3.72 19.38
N ASP A 22 -10.59 -4.55 19.70
CA ASP A 22 -10.39 -5.78 20.48
C ASP A 22 -9.48 -6.78 19.75
N ARG A 23 -9.62 -6.87 18.42
CA ARG A 23 -8.72 -7.67 17.58
C ARG A 23 -7.30 -7.14 17.58
N ILE A 24 -7.12 -5.82 17.47
CA ILE A 24 -5.79 -5.17 17.56
C ILE A 24 -5.16 -5.46 18.93
N ASP A 25 -5.93 -5.32 20.01
CA ASP A 25 -5.45 -5.59 21.36
C ASP A 25 -5.01 -7.03 21.56
N SER A 26 -5.74 -7.97 20.97
CA SER A 26 -5.39 -9.40 20.98
C SER A 26 -4.06 -9.66 20.28
N LEU A 27 -3.82 -9.02 19.12
CA LEU A 27 -2.57 -9.12 18.38
C LEU A 27 -1.41 -8.46 19.12
N CYS A 28 -1.63 -7.30 19.73
CA CYS A 28 -0.62 -6.61 20.55
C CYS A 28 -0.15 -7.48 21.72
N ARG A 29 -1.08 -8.18 22.40
CA ARG A 29 -0.75 -9.11 23.49
C ARG A 29 0.07 -10.30 23.00
N LEU A 30 -0.29 -10.86 21.84
CA LEU A 30 0.42 -11.99 21.25
C LEU A 30 1.86 -11.62 20.87
N GLU A 31 2.06 -10.43 20.32
CA GLU A 31 3.35 -9.95 19.83
C GLU A 31 4.18 -9.21 20.89
N ALA A 32 3.67 -9.09 22.12
CA ALA A 32 4.27 -8.32 23.22
C ALA A 32 4.62 -6.87 22.83
N GLU A 33 3.78 -6.26 21.99
CA GLU A 33 3.99 -4.92 21.45
C GLU A 33 2.94 -3.93 21.99
N SER A 34 3.33 -2.66 22.20
CA SER A 34 2.35 -1.61 22.55
C SER A 34 1.41 -1.30 21.38
N ARG A 35 0.16 -0.93 21.65
CA ARG A 35 -0.81 -0.54 20.61
C ARG A 35 -0.26 0.50 19.63
N SER A 36 0.43 1.51 20.15
CA SER A 36 0.98 2.59 19.33
C SER A 36 2.09 2.10 18.41
N ALA A 37 2.99 1.24 18.90
CA ALA A 37 4.04 0.64 18.08
C ALA A 37 3.46 -0.31 17.02
N TYR A 38 2.49 -1.14 17.40
CA TYR A 38 1.79 -2.05 16.47
C TYR A 38 1.09 -1.27 15.35
N ILE A 39 0.29 -0.25 15.70
CA ILE A 39 -0.41 0.59 14.73
C ILE A 39 0.60 1.34 13.84
N GLU A 40 1.67 1.91 14.42
CA GLU A 40 2.70 2.62 13.65
C GLU A 40 3.38 1.68 12.65
N ARG A 41 3.72 0.46 13.05
CA ARG A 41 4.33 -0.55 12.19
C ARG A 41 3.40 -0.98 11.05
N VAL A 42 2.13 -1.27 11.36
CA VAL A 42 1.13 -1.64 10.34
C VAL A 42 0.92 -0.50 9.35
N LEU A 43 0.80 0.74 9.84
CA LEU A 43 0.66 1.93 8.99
C LEU A 43 1.90 2.13 8.12
N ARG A 44 3.10 2.03 8.68
CA ARG A 44 4.36 2.16 7.95
C ARG A 44 4.45 1.13 6.82
N ASN A 45 4.24 -0.14 7.13
CA ASN A 45 4.28 -1.21 6.14
C ASN A 45 3.23 -0.99 5.03
N SER A 46 2.03 -0.52 5.38
CA SER A 46 0.98 -0.23 4.40
C SER A 46 1.31 0.99 3.54
N VAL A 47 1.88 2.05 4.12
CA VAL A 47 2.31 3.25 3.40
C VAL A 47 3.46 2.90 2.46
N ASP A 48 4.52 2.27 2.96
CA ASP A 48 5.71 1.89 2.18
C ASP A 48 5.32 1.00 0.99
N GLY A 49 4.43 0.03 1.21
CA GLY A 49 3.89 -0.80 0.14
C GLY A 49 3.15 0.00 -0.94
N LYS A 50 2.29 0.94 -0.55
CA LYS A 50 1.60 1.84 -1.50
C LYS A 50 2.58 2.77 -2.22
N GLU A 51 3.59 3.28 -1.52
CA GLU A 51 4.60 4.15 -2.10
C GLU A 51 5.45 3.40 -3.14
N SER A 52 5.80 2.14 -2.88
CA SER A 52 6.48 1.28 -3.84
C SER A 52 5.66 1.11 -5.13
N VAL A 53 4.37 0.77 -5.00
CA VAL A 53 3.47 0.62 -6.16
C VAL A 53 3.37 1.92 -6.96
N ILE A 54 3.21 3.07 -6.29
CA ILE A 54 3.15 4.37 -6.97
C ILE A 54 4.49 4.69 -7.65
N SER A 55 5.62 4.36 -7.00
CA SER A 55 6.97 4.54 -7.56
C SER A 55 7.15 3.72 -8.84
N ASP A 56 6.70 2.46 -8.86
CA ASP A 56 6.74 1.62 -10.05
C ASP A 56 5.90 2.22 -11.19
N MET A 57 4.77 2.85 -10.85
CA MET A 57 3.89 3.55 -11.80
C MET A 57 4.45 4.91 -12.27
N GLU A 58 5.62 5.35 -11.80
CA GLU A 58 6.31 6.48 -12.44
C GLU A 58 6.87 6.11 -13.81
N SER A 59 7.22 4.83 -14.01
CA SER A 59 7.69 4.29 -15.28
C SER A 59 6.54 4.17 -16.30
N PRO A 60 6.65 4.78 -17.50
CA PRO A 60 5.64 4.64 -18.54
C PRO A 60 5.41 3.18 -18.97
N LEU A 61 6.47 2.37 -19.00
CA LEU A 61 6.40 0.96 -19.36
C LEU A 61 5.61 0.17 -18.31
N ASN A 62 5.95 0.34 -17.03
CA ASN A 62 5.27 -0.36 -15.94
C ASN A 62 3.80 0.04 -15.86
N ARG A 63 3.47 1.32 -16.10
CA ARG A 63 2.07 1.76 -16.22
C ARG A 63 1.34 1.06 -17.35
N ALA A 64 1.94 0.99 -18.54
CA ALA A 64 1.30 0.36 -19.70
C ALA A 64 1.05 -1.14 -19.46
N ILE A 65 2.03 -1.84 -18.85
CA ILE A 65 1.89 -3.24 -18.45
C ILE A 65 0.76 -3.38 -17.43
N PHE A 66 0.79 -2.59 -16.37
CA PHE A 66 -0.23 -2.62 -15.31
C PHE A 66 -1.64 -2.33 -15.84
N GLU A 67 -1.81 -1.30 -16.67
CA GLU A 67 -3.10 -0.99 -17.31
C GLU A 67 -3.59 -2.12 -18.22
N THR A 68 -2.67 -2.82 -18.89
CA THR A 68 -3.01 -3.98 -19.73
C THR A 68 -3.46 -5.15 -18.88
N LEU A 69 -2.76 -5.43 -17.78
CA LEU A 69 -3.14 -6.47 -16.83
C LEU A 69 -4.53 -6.22 -16.25
N VAL A 70 -4.84 -4.99 -15.84
CA VAL A 70 -6.16 -4.67 -15.26
C VAL A 70 -7.29 -4.70 -16.30
N LYS A 71 -6.99 -4.47 -17.59
CA LYS A 71 -7.95 -4.63 -18.70
C LYS A 71 -8.11 -6.09 -19.15
N THR A 72 -7.22 -6.98 -18.72
CA THR A 72 -7.28 -8.38 -19.12
C THR A 72 -8.48 -9.05 -18.44
N PRO A 73 -9.25 -9.89 -19.16
CA PRO A 73 -10.36 -10.62 -18.57
C PRO A 73 -9.96 -11.36 -17.30
N LYS A 74 -10.71 -11.14 -16.22
CA LYS A 74 -10.51 -11.75 -14.90
C LYS A 74 -10.22 -13.26 -14.94
N PRO A 75 -10.92 -14.10 -15.75
CA PRO A 75 -10.63 -15.53 -15.81
C PRO A 75 -9.19 -15.85 -16.23
N ILE A 76 -8.60 -15.01 -17.09
CA ILE A 76 -7.22 -15.19 -17.56
C ILE A 76 -6.24 -14.89 -16.43
N ILE A 77 -6.45 -13.80 -15.70
CA ILE A 77 -5.59 -13.45 -14.56
C ILE A 77 -5.72 -14.48 -13.43
N GLN A 78 -6.93 -14.98 -13.16
CA GLN A 78 -7.14 -16.07 -12.21
C GLN A 78 -6.48 -17.38 -12.64
N ALA A 79 -6.44 -17.67 -13.95
CA ALA A 79 -5.71 -18.84 -14.46
C ALA A 79 -4.19 -18.67 -14.27
N ILE A 80 -3.66 -17.48 -14.57
CA ILE A 80 -2.23 -17.16 -14.35
C ILE A 80 -1.88 -17.26 -12.87
N SER A 81 -2.69 -16.69 -11.97
CA SER A 81 -2.42 -16.74 -10.53
C SER A 81 -2.36 -18.20 -10.04
N LYS A 82 -3.30 -19.05 -10.47
CA LYS A 82 -3.31 -20.47 -10.13
C LYS A 82 -2.05 -21.20 -10.62
N ILE A 83 -1.56 -20.89 -11.82
CA ILE A 83 -0.32 -21.46 -12.35
C ILE A 83 0.89 -21.05 -11.49
N LEU A 84 0.89 -19.83 -10.96
CA LEU A 84 1.94 -19.30 -10.09
C LEU A 84 1.82 -19.77 -8.63
N GLY A 85 0.82 -20.60 -8.29
CA GLY A 85 0.56 -21.03 -6.92
C GLY A 85 -0.10 -19.97 -6.05
N GLU A 86 -0.57 -18.88 -6.64
CA GLU A 86 -1.25 -17.79 -5.94
C GLU A 86 -2.77 -17.86 -6.12
N THR A 87 -3.50 -17.61 -5.03
CA THR A 87 -4.96 -17.52 -5.08
C THR A 87 -5.37 -16.07 -5.16
N MET A 88 -5.86 -15.63 -6.32
CA MET A 88 -6.46 -14.31 -6.46
C MET A 88 -7.97 -14.42 -6.23
N THR A 89 -8.43 -13.83 -5.14
CA THR A 89 -9.86 -13.79 -4.81
C THR A 89 -10.60 -12.78 -5.69
N ASP A 90 -11.92 -12.89 -5.69
CA ASP A 90 -12.78 -11.92 -6.40
C ASP A 90 -12.64 -10.51 -5.79
N ASP A 91 -12.57 -10.43 -4.46
CA ASP A 91 -12.37 -9.18 -3.73
C ASP A 91 -11.01 -8.53 -4.05
N ASP A 92 -9.96 -9.33 -4.21
CA ASP A 92 -8.63 -8.84 -4.61
C ASP A 92 -8.66 -8.23 -5.99
N TRP A 93 -9.31 -8.90 -6.94
CA TRP A 93 -9.46 -8.40 -8.31
C TRP A 93 -10.24 -7.08 -8.34
N ASP A 94 -11.38 -7.02 -7.66
CA ASP A 94 -12.23 -5.83 -7.62
C ASP A 94 -11.52 -4.67 -6.91
N ARG A 95 -10.68 -4.96 -5.92
CA ARG A 95 -9.81 -3.97 -5.27
C ARG A 95 -8.74 -3.43 -6.23
N ILE A 96 -8.09 -4.30 -7.01
CA ILE A 96 -7.09 -3.89 -8.01
C ILE A 96 -7.75 -3.02 -9.07
N GLN A 97 -8.87 -3.45 -9.64
CA GLN A 97 -9.56 -2.75 -10.72
C GLN A 97 -10.06 -1.36 -10.28
N ARG A 98 -10.62 -1.25 -9.06
CA ARG A 98 -11.06 0.04 -8.51
C ARG A 98 -9.90 1.01 -8.25
N ASN A 99 -8.78 0.52 -7.76
CA ASN A 99 -7.66 1.37 -7.34
C ASN A 99 -6.67 1.66 -8.49
N ALA A 100 -6.71 0.89 -9.58
CA ALA A 100 -5.79 1.04 -10.70
C ALA A 100 -5.69 2.47 -11.28
N PRO A 101 -6.80 3.20 -11.50
CA PRO A 101 -6.73 4.59 -11.98
C PRO A 101 -6.03 5.53 -11.00
N GLN A 102 -6.14 5.27 -9.69
CA GLN A 102 -5.51 6.08 -8.66
C GLN A 102 -3.98 5.87 -8.65
N TYR A 103 -3.53 4.62 -8.71
CA TYR A 103 -2.10 4.30 -8.74
C TYR A 103 -1.40 4.84 -9.99
N THR A 104 -1.99 4.66 -11.17
CA THR A 104 -1.41 5.17 -12.42
C THR A 104 -1.43 6.70 -12.48
N GLY A 105 -2.51 7.32 -11.98
CA GLY A 105 -2.66 8.76 -11.88
C GLY A 105 -1.61 9.40 -10.97
N GLU A 106 -1.40 8.86 -9.78
CA GLU A 106 -0.39 9.35 -8.83
C GLU A 106 1.04 9.13 -9.36
N GLY A 107 1.33 7.97 -9.96
CA GLY A 107 2.64 7.73 -10.61
C GLY A 107 2.93 8.72 -11.73
N LYS A 108 1.92 9.08 -12.55
CA LYS A 108 2.05 10.11 -13.58
C LYS A 108 2.30 11.50 -12.99
N LYS A 109 1.60 11.86 -11.92
CA LYS A 109 1.82 13.14 -11.20
C LYS A 109 3.24 13.22 -10.64
N ARG A 110 3.71 12.20 -9.92
CA ARG A 110 5.07 12.14 -9.36
C ARG A 110 6.14 12.22 -10.46
N GLN A 111 5.96 11.49 -11.56
CA GLN A 111 6.87 11.57 -12.71
C GLN A 111 6.96 13.00 -13.28
N GLN A 112 5.83 13.69 -13.43
CA GLN A 112 5.80 15.07 -13.92
C GLN A 112 6.46 16.05 -12.94
N GLN A 113 6.23 15.88 -11.64
CA GLN A 113 6.88 16.69 -10.60
C GLN A 113 8.40 16.53 -10.63
N LYS A 114 8.92 15.30 -10.74
CA LYS A 114 10.37 15.02 -10.87
C LYS A 114 10.96 15.68 -12.12
N LYS A 115 10.28 15.59 -13.27
CA LYS A 115 10.72 16.24 -14.52
C LYS A 115 10.71 17.78 -14.44
N LYS A 116 9.78 18.38 -13.69
CA LYS A 116 9.74 19.84 -13.46
C LYS A 116 10.81 20.29 -12.46
N GLY A 117 11.08 19.48 -11.44
CA GLY A 117 12.14 19.74 -10.46
C GLY A 117 13.55 19.65 -11.04
N ALA A 118 13.80 18.73 -11.97
CA ALA A 118 15.08 18.59 -12.68
C ALA A 118 15.37 19.67 -13.73
N LYS A 119 14.41 20.60 -13.99
CA LYS A 119 14.55 21.72 -14.93
C LYS A 119 14.78 23.07 -14.23
N LYS A 120 14.97 23.09 -12.92
CA LYS A 120 15.45 24.24 -12.14
C LYS A 120 16.88 23.98 -11.71
#